data_AF-T1D2J5-F1
#
_entry.id   AF-T1D2J5-F1
#
_cell.length_a   1.000
_cell.length_b   1.000
_cell.length_c   1.000
_cell.angle_alpha   90.00
_cell.angle_beta   90.00
_cell.angle_gamma   90.00
#
_symmetry.space_group_name_H-M   'P 1'
#
loop_
_entity.id
_entity.type
_entity.pdbx_description
1 polymer ?
#
loop_
_entity_poly.entity_id
_entity_poly.type
_entity_poly.pdbx_seq_one_letter_code
_entity_poly.pdbx_strand_id
1 'polypeptide(L)' 'MTMQPKYRELLLDEDVRRWFENLKAKSVLTATVALRNLGHYCELTETI' A
#
# COMPACT_ATOMS: atom_id res chain seq x y z
N MET A 1 -8.22 10.24 16.17
CA MET A 1 -7.31 10.39 15.02
C MET A 1 -7.61 9.26 14.04
N THR A 2 -8.32 9.54 12.96
CA THR A 2 -8.41 8.59 11.84
C THR A 2 -7.03 8.55 11.20
N MET A 3 -6.23 7.52 11.49
CA MET A 3 -4.97 7.28 10.79
C MET A 3 -5.30 7.03 9.33
N GLN A 4 -5.14 8.07 8.52
CA GLN A 4 -5.11 7.93 7.08
C GLN A 4 -3.95 6.97 6.74
N PRO A 5 -4.18 5.87 6.01
CA PRO A 5 -3.09 4.96 5.67
C PRO A 5 -2.00 5.73 4.90
N LYS A 6 -0.77 5.69 5.45
CA LYS A 6 0.45 6.22 4.81
C LYS A 6 0.61 5.54 3.43
N TYR A 7 1.15 6.26 2.44
CA TYR A 7 1.42 5.76 1.08
C TYR A 7 0.19 5.45 0.21
N ARG A 8 -0.95 6.11 0.45
CA ARG A 8 -2.11 5.97 -0.44
C ARG A 8 -1.86 6.41 -1.88
N GLU A 9 -0.88 7.27 -2.09
CA GLU A 9 -0.41 7.66 -3.42
C GLU A 9 0.07 6.48 -4.27
N LEU A 10 0.60 5.42 -3.66
CA LEU A 10 0.98 4.20 -4.37
C LEU A 10 -0.21 3.52 -5.06
N LEU A 11 -1.44 3.73 -4.56
CA LEU A 11 -2.66 3.20 -5.18
C LEU A 11 -3.12 4.00 -6.41
N LEU A 12 -2.42 5.08 -6.76
CA LEU A 12 -2.60 5.75 -8.05
C LEU A 12 -2.02 4.91 -9.20
N ASP A 13 -0.99 4.11 -8.92
CA ASP A 13 -0.51 3.09 -9.85
C ASP A 13 -1.52 1.95 -9.95
N GLU A 14 -1.90 1.61 -11.19
CA GLU A 14 -2.96 0.64 -11.45
C GLU A 14 -2.59 -0.78 -11.00
N ASP A 15 -1.33 -1.17 -11.16
CA ASP A 15 -0.86 -2.50 -10.79
C ASP A 15 -0.79 -2.65 -9.27
N VAL A 16 -0.28 -1.63 -8.57
CA VAL A 16 -0.27 -1.61 -7.10
C VAL A 16 -1.69 -1.61 -6.55
N ARG A 17 -2.60 -0.84 -7.16
CA ARG A 17 -4.02 -0.83 -6.77
C ARG A 17 -4.67 -2.21 -6.94
N ARG A 18 -4.46 -2.85 -8.09
CA ARG A 18 -5.00 -4.20 -8.38
C ARG A 18 -4.44 -5.23 -7.42
N TRP A 19 -3.14 -5.20 -7.15
CA TRP A 19 -2.49 -6.05 -6.16
C TRP A 19 -3.08 -5.85 -4.74
N PHE A 20 -3.25 -4.60 -4.32
CA PHE A 20 -3.81 -4.27 -3.01
C PHE A 20 -5.25 -4.77 -2.85
N GLU A 21 -6.13 -4.53 -3.83
CA GLU A 21 -7.52 -4.99 -3.75
C GLU A 21 -7.62 -6.53 -3.76
N ASN A 22 -6.74 -7.22 -4.50
CA ASN A 22 -6.65 -8.68 -4.46
C ASN A 22 -6.25 -9.21 -3.07
N LEU A 23 -5.30 -8.57 -2.39
CA LEU A 23 -4.93 -8.92 -1.02
C LEU A 23 -6.06 -8.62 -0.03
N LYS A 24 -6.70 -7.46 -0.20
CA LYS A 24 -7.77 -6.98 0.66
C LYS A 24 -9.00 -7.87 0.62
N ALA A 25 -9.28 -8.50 -0.53
CA ALA A 25 -10.34 -9.50 -0.67
C ALA A 25 -10.18 -10.68 0.30
N LYS A 26 -8.95 -10.98 0.74
CA LYS A 26 -8.66 -12.01 1.76
C LYS A 26 -8.53 -11.42 3.17
N SER A 27 -7.85 -10.28 3.31
CA SER A 27 -7.62 -9.62 4.59
C SER A 27 -7.25 -8.16 4.42
N VAL A 28 -8.10 -7.27 4.93
CA VAL A 28 -7.86 -5.82 4.95
C VAL A 28 -6.59 -5.48 5.75
N LEU A 29 -6.36 -6.15 6.88
CA LEU A 29 -5.17 -5.95 7.71
C LEU A 29 -3.90 -6.31 6.94
N THR A 30 -3.89 -7.46 6.28
CA THR A 30 -2.75 -7.93 5.49
C THR A 30 -2.46 -6.98 4.34
N ALA A 31 -3.48 -6.56 3.58
CA ALA A 31 -3.31 -5.60 2.49
C ALA A 31 -2.72 -4.27 2.98
N THR A 32 -3.20 -3.77 4.13
CA THR A 32 -2.72 -2.51 4.72
C THR A 32 -1.27 -2.60 5.18
N VAL A 33 -0.87 -3.71 5.83
CA VAL A 33 0.51 -3.95 6.24
C VAL A 33 1.42 -4.09 5.01
N ALA A 34 0.97 -4.80 3.98
CA ALA A 34 1.74 -4.97 2.74
C ALA A 34 1.97 -3.63 2.03
N LEU A 35 0.92 -2.79 1.90
CA LEU A 35 1.04 -1.44 1.32
C LEU A 35 2.02 -0.57 2.11
N ARG A 36 1.97 -0.63 3.45
CA ARG A 36 2.91 0.09 4.30
C ARG A 36 4.35 -0.36 4.06
N ASN A 37 4.61 -1.66 3.98
CA ASN A 37 5.95 -2.19 3.74
C ASN A 37 6.47 -1.82 2.35
N LEU A 38 5.61 -1.84 1.33
CA LEU A 38 5.95 -1.37 -0.01
C LEU A 38 6.36 0.11 0.01
N GLY A 39 5.57 0.97 0.65
CA GLY A 39 5.91 2.40 0.77
C GLY A 39 7.21 2.67 1.52
N HIS A 40 7.48 1.94 2.61
CA HIS A 40 8.78 2.04 3.30
C HIS A 40 9.93 1.62 2.39
N TYR A 41 9.76 0.57 1.59
CA TYR A 41 10.78 0.13 0.64
C TYR A 41 11.03 1.19 -0.45
N CYS A 42 9.97 1.80 -0.97
CA CYS A 42 10.10 2.87 -1.96
C CYS A 42 10.81 4.12 -1.41
N GLU A 43 10.48 4.55 -0.18
CA GLU A 43 11.21 5.64 0.50
C GLU A 43 12.71 5.30 0.66
N LEU A 44 13.04 4.07 1.07
CA LEU A 44 14.42 3.63 1.26
C LEU A 44 15.21 3.52 -0.04
N THR A 45 14.53 3.40 -1.17
CA THR A 45 15.15 3.23 -2.50
C THR A 45 15.03 4.47 -3.39
N GLU A 46 14.51 5.58 -2.86
CA GLU A 46 14.31 6.84 -3.58
C GLU A 46 13.47 6.68 -4.86
N THR A 47 12.44 5.82 -4.80
CA THR A 47 11.55 5.53 -5.94
C THR A 47 10.17 6.17 -5.85
N ILE A 48 9.92 6.99 -4.82
CA ILE A 48 8.72 7.84 -4.64
C ILE A 48 9.09 9.16 -3.98
#